data_AF-A8M9C0-F1
#
_entry.id   AF-A8M9C0-F1
#
_cell.length_a   1.000
_cell.length_b   1.000
_cell.length_c   1.000
_cell.angle_alpha   90.00
_cell.angle_beta   90.00
_cell.angle_gamma   90.00
#
_symmetry.space_group_name_H-M   'P 1'
#
loop_
_entity.id
_entity.type
_entity.pdbx_description
1 polymer ?
#
loop_
_entity_poly.entity_id
_entity_poly.type
_entity_poly.pdbx_seq_one_letter_code
_entity_poly.pdbx_strand_id
1 'polypeptide(L)'
;MTYAELTLRLVTPLFTGSADPNSVDYDWPLRPSEVKGVWRWWARTFVSGALYEAGQLHGHPDKDIIKVPKKDEAKKVSKIVGEKLGLGYAGEESVASHLKLIIRHGQNIRINKACSNRVSGKVLQRIGLLTLDCRTLQYVEPSAEFYVTIDKHNNVKLNDDNAIKASLSVLSIALTLSCFGKGGRRGLGCLDVDKVDGDYSFLFNLNHKEFAKKLNYTIELVKDIVKEMSKSGLESCELPPMPVVSNVELTKCVDVKVKNRYVDRLFVFQLFEVYGRDLLPKLHNFFLRPERAKILMGNPKAKDELRNEFMAWILGLPREQKGTGYRLMSNNIVRRASSMLLSIHGINNDVAYLALFLSADWPSGLTWHGAGSKPITINERDIINASYVALNEFLEYLGRQRIRWKRVWPQ
;
A
#
# COMPACT_ATOMS: atom_id res chain seq x y z
N MET A 1 24.24 11.77 15.68
CA MET A 1 23.27 11.16 16.62
C MET A 1 22.42 10.21 15.82
N THR A 2 22.44 8.94 16.21
CA THR A 2 21.69 7.87 15.58
C THR A 2 20.38 7.69 16.31
N TYR A 3 19.28 7.74 15.57
CA TYR A 3 17.94 7.61 16.14
C TYR A 3 17.52 6.15 16.25
N ALA A 4 17.80 5.36 15.22
CA ALA A 4 17.53 3.93 15.22
C ALA A 4 18.45 3.20 14.23
N GLU A 5 18.85 1.99 14.62
CA GLU A 5 19.52 1.02 13.75
C GLU A 5 18.66 -0.24 13.66
N LEU A 6 18.37 -0.69 12.44
CA LEU A 6 17.48 -1.82 12.18
C LEU A 6 18.24 -2.90 11.41
N THR A 7 18.11 -4.14 11.85
CA THR A 7 18.36 -5.30 10.99
C THR A 7 17.02 -5.73 10.40
N LEU A 8 16.90 -5.63 9.07
CA LEU A 8 15.74 -6.07 8.32
C LEU A 8 16.06 -7.39 7.63
N ARG A 9 15.10 -8.32 7.62
CA ARG A 9 15.21 -9.58 6.90
C ARG A 9 14.15 -9.67 5.83
N LEU A 10 14.54 -10.10 4.64
CA LEU A 10 13.64 -10.30 3.52
C LEU A 10 12.78 -11.55 3.72
N VAL A 11 11.47 -11.39 3.69
CA VAL A 11 10.49 -12.46 3.93
C VAL A 11 9.98 -13.09 2.63
N THR A 12 9.94 -12.30 1.56
CA THR A 12 9.37 -12.70 0.27
C THR A 12 10.27 -12.22 -0.87
N PRO A 13 10.28 -12.89 -2.04
CA PRO A 13 11.19 -12.55 -3.13
C PRO A 13 11.11 -11.07 -3.51
N LEU A 14 12.25 -10.38 -3.60
CA LEU A 14 12.33 -8.95 -3.90
C LEU A 14 12.76 -8.74 -5.35
N PHE A 15 11.83 -8.26 -6.17
CA PHE A 15 12.06 -7.91 -7.57
C PHE A 15 12.34 -6.42 -7.70
N THR A 16 13.55 -5.98 -7.35
CA THR A 16 13.97 -4.59 -7.57
C THR A 16 14.58 -4.43 -8.96
N GLY A 17 14.18 -3.36 -9.65
CA GLY A 17 14.72 -3.04 -10.96
C GLY A 17 15.90 -2.07 -10.83
N SER A 18 16.95 -2.30 -11.62
CA SER A 18 18.10 -1.41 -11.72
C SER A 18 17.85 -0.30 -12.75
N ALA A 19 18.89 0.14 -13.48
CA ALA A 19 18.69 0.86 -14.73
C ALA A 19 17.97 -0.01 -15.78
N ASP A 20 18.25 -1.32 -15.78
CA ASP A 20 17.40 -2.31 -16.42
C ASP A 20 16.32 -2.74 -15.42
N PRO A 21 15.02 -2.50 -15.71
CA PRO A 21 13.95 -2.87 -14.79
C PRO A 21 13.93 -4.37 -14.46
N ASN A 22 14.49 -5.24 -15.31
CA ASN A 22 14.46 -6.70 -15.13
C ASN A 22 15.67 -7.25 -14.36
N SER A 23 16.66 -6.41 -14.07
CA SER A 23 17.88 -6.80 -13.37
C SER A 23 17.93 -6.16 -11.98
N VAL A 24 18.46 -6.90 -11.00
CA VAL A 24 18.66 -6.40 -9.63
C VAL A 24 19.94 -5.59 -9.61
N ASP A 25 19.90 -4.48 -8.89
CA ASP A 25 21.07 -3.67 -8.58
C ASP A 25 21.83 -4.32 -7.43
N TYR A 26 23.04 -4.83 -7.68
CA TYR A 26 23.79 -5.59 -6.67
C TYR A 26 24.27 -4.69 -5.51
N ASP A 27 24.61 -3.45 -5.80
CA ASP A 27 25.08 -2.49 -4.78
C ASP A 27 23.91 -1.94 -3.95
N TRP A 28 22.74 -1.82 -4.58
CA TRP A 28 21.52 -1.32 -3.94
C TRP A 28 20.32 -2.24 -4.14
N PRO A 29 20.37 -3.48 -3.64
CA PRO A 29 19.30 -4.46 -3.83
C PRO A 29 18.00 -4.01 -3.15
N LEU A 30 18.12 -3.29 -2.02
CA LEU A 30 17.07 -2.47 -1.43
C LEU A 30 17.50 -1.01 -1.47
N ARG A 31 16.80 -0.19 -2.24
CA ARG A 31 17.22 1.19 -2.52
C ARG A 31 16.83 2.14 -1.39
N PRO A 32 17.75 2.97 -0.85
CA PRO A 32 17.40 4.01 0.11
C PRO A 32 16.31 4.96 -0.40
N SER A 33 16.35 5.30 -1.68
CA SER A 33 15.36 6.17 -2.33
C SER A 33 13.96 5.55 -2.34
N GLU A 34 13.86 4.23 -2.51
CA GLU A 34 12.59 3.50 -2.50
C GLU A 34 12.00 3.45 -1.08
N VAL A 35 12.83 3.11 -0.08
CA VAL A 35 12.41 3.12 1.33
C VAL A 35 11.99 4.52 1.77
N LYS A 36 12.75 5.56 1.40
CA LYS A 36 12.38 6.96 1.69
C LYS A 36 11.10 7.37 0.96
N GLY A 37 10.88 6.89 -0.27
CA GLY A 37 9.66 7.13 -1.03
C GLY A 37 8.42 6.53 -0.37
N VAL A 38 8.51 5.28 0.07
CA VAL A 38 7.45 4.60 0.83
C VAL A 38 7.20 5.30 2.17
N TRP A 39 8.26 5.68 2.88
CA TRP A 39 8.17 6.45 4.14
C TRP A 39 7.42 7.77 3.94
N ARG A 40 7.79 8.57 2.93
CA ARG A 40 7.08 9.82 2.59
C ARG A 40 5.64 9.58 2.13
N TRP A 41 5.37 8.48 1.43
CA TRP A 41 4.01 8.15 1.01
C TRP A 41 3.12 7.88 2.23
N TRP A 42 3.55 7.05 3.17
CA TRP A 42 2.83 6.84 4.42
C TRP A 42 2.72 8.10 5.27
N ALA A 43 3.78 8.92 5.37
CA ALA A 43 3.69 10.19 6.10
C ALA A 43 2.58 11.09 5.53
N ARG A 44 2.46 11.14 4.19
CA ARG A 44 1.36 11.84 3.53
C ARG A 44 0.01 11.21 3.86
N THR A 45 -0.13 9.88 3.87
CA THR A 45 -1.43 9.26 4.18
C THR A 45 -1.89 9.55 5.61
N PHE A 46 -0.98 9.59 6.59
CA PHE A 46 -1.32 9.98 7.98
C PHE A 46 -1.66 11.46 8.10
N VAL A 47 -0.81 12.36 7.57
CA VAL A 47 -1.04 13.81 7.63
C VAL A 47 -2.33 14.19 6.91
N SER A 48 -2.55 13.65 5.71
CA SER A 48 -3.78 13.85 4.95
C SER A 48 -4.99 13.27 5.67
N GLY A 49 -4.84 12.18 6.43
CA GLY A 49 -5.91 11.61 7.26
C GLY A 49 -6.33 12.54 8.38
N ALA A 50 -5.36 13.10 9.12
CA ALA A 50 -5.64 14.09 10.14
C ALA A 50 -6.28 15.37 9.57
N LEU A 51 -5.83 15.84 8.40
CA LEU A 51 -6.43 16.99 7.72
C LEU A 51 -7.84 16.68 7.19
N TYR A 52 -8.06 15.46 6.68
CA TYR A 52 -9.36 15.00 6.21
C TYR A 52 -10.38 14.98 7.34
N GLU A 53 -10.03 14.35 8.47
CA GLU A 53 -10.86 14.32 9.68
C GLU A 53 -11.13 15.72 10.25
N ALA A 54 -10.22 16.67 10.03
CA ALA A 54 -10.39 18.07 10.43
C ALA A 54 -11.22 18.91 9.45
N GLY A 55 -11.70 18.35 8.32
CA GLY A 55 -12.45 19.09 7.30
C GLY A 55 -11.59 20.04 6.48
N GLN A 56 -10.32 19.68 6.23
CA GLN A 56 -9.33 20.53 5.55
C GLN A 56 -8.70 19.88 4.32
N LEU A 57 -9.26 18.75 3.86
CA LEU A 57 -8.79 18.04 2.66
C LEU A 57 -9.98 17.45 1.90
N HIS A 58 -10.60 18.23 1.01
CA HIS A 58 -11.74 17.77 0.22
C HIS A 58 -11.36 17.54 -1.24
N GLY A 59 -10.33 18.24 -1.71
CA GLY A 59 -9.95 18.25 -3.11
C GLY A 59 -10.98 18.94 -4.00
N HIS A 60 -10.82 18.75 -5.29
CA HIS A 60 -11.75 19.20 -6.31
C HIS A 60 -11.73 18.25 -7.50
N PRO A 61 -12.80 18.19 -8.31
CA PRO A 61 -12.78 17.46 -9.57
C PRO A 61 -11.71 18.01 -10.51
N ASP A 62 -11.02 17.10 -11.21
CA ASP A 62 -10.12 17.43 -12.30
C ASP A 62 -10.63 16.77 -13.58
N LYS A 63 -10.16 17.24 -14.75
CA LYS A 63 -10.70 16.86 -16.07
C LYS A 63 -10.91 15.35 -16.23
N ASP A 64 -9.92 14.57 -15.78
CA ASP A 64 -9.88 13.12 -15.98
C ASP A 64 -9.89 12.32 -14.66
N ILE A 65 -9.86 12.98 -13.50
CA ILE A 65 -9.76 12.36 -12.16
C ILE A 65 -10.93 12.85 -11.29
N ILE A 66 -11.56 11.95 -10.56
CA ILE A 66 -12.74 12.27 -9.73
C ILE A 66 -12.43 13.36 -8.72
N LYS A 67 -11.31 13.24 -7.97
CA LYS A 67 -10.77 14.32 -7.15
C LYS A 67 -9.24 14.33 -7.13
N VAL A 68 -8.70 15.53 -7.10
CA VAL A 68 -7.29 15.81 -6.75
C VAL A 68 -7.24 16.81 -5.60
N PRO A 69 -6.21 16.78 -4.74
CA PRO A 69 -6.06 17.81 -3.72
C PRO A 69 -5.95 19.20 -4.36
N LYS A 70 -6.58 20.22 -3.76
CA LYS A 70 -6.40 21.61 -4.18
C LYS A 70 -4.92 22.02 -4.01
N LYS A 71 -4.47 23.05 -4.73
CA LYS A 71 -3.07 23.51 -4.66
C LYS A 71 -2.64 23.86 -3.23
N ASP A 72 -3.49 24.52 -2.46
CA ASP A 72 -3.27 24.89 -1.07
C ASP A 72 -3.29 23.67 -0.14
N GLU A 73 -4.21 22.72 -0.34
CA GLU A 73 -4.25 21.44 0.37
C GLU A 73 -2.96 20.62 0.14
N ALA A 74 -2.52 20.50 -1.12
CA ALA A 74 -1.29 19.81 -1.51
C ALA A 74 -0.03 20.48 -0.94
N LYS A 75 0.02 21.83 -0.95
CA LYS A 75 1.11 22.61 -0.32
C LYS A 75 1.12 22.37 1.19
N LYS A 76 -0.04 22.36 1.85
CA LYS A 76 -0.17 22.12 3.29
C LYS A 76 0.32 20.73 3.69
N VAL A 77 -0.11 19.68 2.99
CA VAL A 77 0.37 18.30 3.22
C VAL A 77 1.88 18.22 3.04
N SER A 78 2.42 18.76 1.94
CA SER A 78 3.85 18.76 1.64
C SER A 78 4.67 19.49 2.70
N LYS A 79 4.18 20.65 3.19
CA LYS A 79 4.84 21.44 4.23
C LYS A 79 4.90 20.70 5.57
N ILE A 80 3.80 20.08 5.98
CA ILE A 80 3.76 19.31 7.24
C ILE A 80 4.69 18.09 7.16
N VAL A 81 4.63 17.31 6.07
CA VAL A 81 5.49 16.14 5.88
C VAL A 81 6.97 16.53 5.73
N GLY A 82 7.21 17.62 5.00
CA GLY A 82 8.52 18.12 4.66
C GLY A 82 9.27 18.72 5.84
N GLU A 83 8.68 19.77 6.41
CA GLU A 83 9.28 20.62 7.43
C GLU A 83 8.98 20.10 8.83
N LYS A 84 7.69 19.88 9.15
CA LYS A 84 7.30 19.49 10.51
C LYS A 84 7.71 18.06 10.84
N LEU A 85 7.53 17.10 9.94
CA LEU A 85 8.03 15.73 10.10
C LEU A 85 9.50 15.57 9.66
N GLY A 86 10.09 16.59 9.04
CA GLY A 86 11.51 16.57 8.66
C GLY A 86 11.87 15.53 7.58
N LEU A 87 10.91 15.08 6.76
CA LEU A 87 11.19 14.14 5.67
C LEU A 87 11.66 14.82 4.37
N GLY A 88 11.58 16.15 4.31
CA GLY A 88 11.93 16.95 3.15
C GLY A 88 11.05 16.69 1.92
N TYR A 89 11.09 17.62 0.98
CA TYR A 89 10.43 17.53 -0.33
C TYR A 89 11.17 18.38 -1.36
N ALA A 90 10.97 18.06 -2.63
CA ALA A 90 11.45 18.86 -3.76
C ALA A 90 10.27 19.64 -4.36
N GLY A 91 10.52 20.91 -4.68
CA GLY A 91 9.54 21.85 -5.24
C GLY A 91 10.15 23.26 -5.35
N GLU A 92 9.32 24.26 -5.63
CA GLU A 92 9.75 25.67 -5.67
C GLU A 92 10.39 26.11 -4.34
N GLU A 93 9.81 25.68 -3.21
CA GLU A 93 10.34 25.86 -1.85
C GLU A 93 10.92 24.53 -1.34
N SER A 94 11.97 24.01 -1.96
CA SER A 94 12.56 22.71 -1.58
C SER A 94 13.12 22.72 -0.15
N VAL A 95 12.85 21.65 0.61
CA VAL A 95 13.34 21.47 1.99
C VAL A 95 14.11 20.16 2.09
N ALA A 96 15.35 20.24 2.56
CA ALA A 96 16.19 19.06 2.80
C ALA A 96 15.63 18.22 3.96
N SER A 97 15.79 16.89 3.85
CA SER A 97 15.37 15.98 4.92
C SER A 97 16.22 16.16 6.18
N HIS A 98 15.59 16.30 7.34
CA HIS A 98 16.25 16.31 8.65
C HIS A 98 16.69 14.91 9.09
N LEU A 99 16.13 13.88 8.45
CA LEU A 99 16.41 12.47 8.73
C LEU A 99 17.20 11.83 7.59
N LYS A 100 18.41 11.36 7.88
CA LYS A 100 19.27 10.64 6.93
C LYS A 100 18.99 9.15 7.04
N LEU A 101 18.76 8.50 5.90
CA LEU A 101 18.54 7.06 5.80
C LEU A 101 19.74 6.44 5.09
N ILE A 102 20.41 5.51 5.74
CA ILE A 102 21.51 4.74 5.18
C ILE A 102 21.08 3.28 5.17
N ILE A 103 21.20 2.62 4.02
CA ILE A 103 20.92 1.19 3.89
C ILE A 103 22.19 0.51 3.43
N ARG A 104 22.55 -0.57 4.10
CA ARG A 104 23.58 -1.52 3.67
C ARG A 104 22.92 -2.89 3.58
N HIS A 105 23.60 -3.80 2.91
CA HIS A 105 23.08 -5.12 2.68
C HIS A 105 24.12 -6.15 3.15
N GLY A 106 23.67 -7.35 3.56
CA GLY A 106 24.57 -8.41 3.97
C GLY A 106 25.52 -8.85 2.85
N GLN A 107 26.69 -9.39 3.21
CA GLN A 107 27.72 -9.80 2.24
C GLN A 107 27.25 -10.90 1.28
N ASN A 108 26.31 -11.74 1.71
CA ASN A 108 25.90 -12.96 0.98
C ASN A 108 24.49 -12.87 0.41
N ILE A 109 24.18 -11.79 -0.30
CA ILE A 109 22.90 -11.68 -1.02
C ILE A 109 22.89 -12.60 -2.24
N ARG A 110 21.88 -13.48 -2.28
CA ARG A 110 21.63 -14.38 -3.39
C ARG A 110 20.66 -13.73 -4.35
N ILE A 111 21.11 -13.49 -5.58
CA ILE A 111 20.28 -13.03 -6.68
C ILE A 111 20.02 -14.20 -7.61
N ASN A 112 18.75 -14.51 -7.83
CA ASN A 112 18.31 -15.58 -8.72
C ASN A 112 17.52 -15.03 -9.90
N LYS A 113 17.31 -15.90 -10.89
CA LYS A 113 16.57 -15.61 -12.12
C LYS A 113 15.24 -16.35 -12.11
N ALA A 114 14.16 -15.64 -12.38
CA ALA A 114 12.84 -16.19 -12.62
C ALA A 114 12.55 -16.18 -14.12
N CYS A 115 12.28 -17.37 -14.69
CA CYS A 115 11.86 -17.56 -16.08
C CYS A 115 10.45 -18.19 -16.17
N SER A 116 9.77 -18.38 -15.05
CA SER A 116 8.43 -18.95 -14.96
C SER A 116 7.68 -18.35 -13.77
N ASN A 117 6.45 -18.82 -13.53
CA ASN A 117 5.70 -18.49 -12.32
C ASN A 117 6.24 -19.16 -11.04
N ARG A 118 7.25 -20.02 -11.12
CA ARG A 118 7.86 -20.70 -9.96
C ARG A 118 9.07 -19.90 -9.46
N VAL A 119 8.97 -19.34 -8.26
CA VAL A 119 9.99 -18.46 -7.65
C VAL A 119 10.17 -18.89 -6.20
N SER A 120 11.41 -19.14 -5.77
CA SER A 120 11.71 -19.62 -4.41
C SER A 120 10.83 -20.81 -3.99
N GLY A 121 10.56 -21.75 -4.90
CA GLY A 121 9.71 -22.92 -4.67
C GLY A 121 8.20 -22.67 -4.66
N LYS A 122 7.73 -21.42 -4.80
CA LYS A 122 6.31 -21.02 -4.73
C LYS A 122 5.75 -20.68 -6.11
N VAL A 123 4.45 -20.91 -6.31
CA VAL A 123 3.75 -20.58 -7.57
C VAL A 123 3.13 -19.18 -7.46
N LEU A 124 3.77 -18.21 -8.10
CA LEU A 124 3.41 -16.79 -8.12
C LEU A 124 2.97 -16.40 -9.53
N GLN A 125 1.67 -16.53 -9.83
CA GLN A 125 1.18 -16.49 -11.20
C GLN A 125 1.45 -15.15 -11.91
N ARG A 126 1.47 -14.03 -11.17
CA ARG A 126 1.79 -12.73 -11.76
C ARG A 126 3.22 -12.68 -12.28
N ILE A 127 4.16 -13.39 -11.65
CA ILE A 127 5.53 -13.48 -12.16
C ILE A 127 5.54 -14.20 -13.50
N GLY A 128 4.75 -15.28 -13.65
CA GLY A 128 4.58 -15.96 -14.93
C GLY A 128 4.14 -15.02 -16.06
N LEU A 129 3.26 -14.05 -15.77
CA LEU A 129 2.85 -13.03 -16.75
C LEU A 129 3.96 -12.03 -17.11
N LEU A 130 4.88 -11.77 -16.17
CA LEU A 130 6.01 -10.88 -16.40
C LEU A 130 7.18 -11.58 -17.11
N THR A 131 7.25 -12.91 -17.01
CA THR A 131 8.25 -13.76 -17.68
C THR A 131 7.74 -14.38 -18.99
N LEU A 132 6.60 -13.92 -19.52
CA LEU A 132 6.12 -14.32 -20.84
C LEU A 132 7.20 -14.04 -21.91
N ASP A 133 7.16 -14.83 -22.99
CA ASP A 133 8.14 -14.77 -24.08
C ASP A 133 9.59 -15.00 -23.60
N CYS A 134 9.76 -15.88 -22.61
CA CYS A 134 11.05 -16.25 -22.01
C CYS A 134 11.84 -15.07 -21.40
N ARG A 135 11.16 -13.97 -21.06
CA ARG A 135 11.80 -12.84 -20.35
C ARG A 135 12.27 -13.31 -18.98
N THR A 136 13.52 -13.03 -18.67
CA THR A 136 14.10 -13.34 -17.36
C THR A 136 13.98 -12.13 -16.44
N LEU A 137 13.60 -12.37 -15.19
CA LEU A 137 13.58 -11.36 -14.14
C LEU A 137 14.54 -11.77 -13.03
N GLN A 138 15.42 -10.87 -12.59
CA GLN A 138 16.20 -11.09 -11.40
C GLN A 138 15.41 -10.73 -10.14
N TYR A 139 15.71 -11.44 -9.05
CA TYR A 139 15.17 -11.15 -7.73
C TYR A 139 16.17 -11.52 -6.65
N VAL A 140 16.08 -10.85 -5.51
CA VAL A 140 16.78 -11.23 -4.29
C VAL A 140 15.97 -12.30 -3.57
N GLU A 141 16.63 -13.40 -3.20
CA GLU A 141 16.02 -14.50 -2.46
C GLU A 141 15.60 -14.08 -1.04
N PRO A 142 14.47 -14.60 -0.50
CA PRO A 142 14.15 -14.46 0.92
C PRO A 142 15.31 -14.88 1.81
N SER A 143 15.34 -14.37 3.04
CA SER A 143 16.43 -14.41 4.04
C SER A 143 17.57 -13.41 3.85
N ALA A 144 17.61 -12.65 2.75
CA ALA A 144 18.56 -11.55 2.61
C ALA A 144 18.42 -10.53 3.76
N GLU A 145 19.55 -10.11 4.32
CA GLU A 145 19.60 -9.12 5.40
C GLU A 145 19.96 -7.72 4.88
N PHE A 146 19.31 -6.71 5.44
CA PHE A 146 19.60 -5.31 5.22
C PHE A 146 19.81 -4.60 6.56
N TYR A 147 20.82 -3.75 6.63
CA TYR A 147 21.12 -2.94 7.81
C TYR A 147 20.73 -1.50 7.51
N VAL A 148 19.80 -0.95 8.29
CA VAL A 148 19.26 0.39 8.09
C VAL A 148 19.62 1.26 9.27
N THR A 149 20.36 2.34 9.02
CA THR A 149 20.68 3.35 10.01
C THR A 149 19.89 4.62 9.71
N ILE A 150 19.23 5.16 10.74
CA ILE A 150 18.47 6.40 10.68
C ILE A 150 19.16 7.42 11.59
N ASP A 151 19.76 8.43 10.98
CA ASP A 151 20.52 9.45 11.68
C ASP A 151 19.87 10.83 11.56
N LYS A 152 20.23 11.71 12.49
CA LYS A 152 20.06 13.15 12.32
C LYS A 152 20.92 13.66 11.16
N HIS A 153 20.34 14.46 10.27
CA HIS A 153 21.10 15.15 9.23
C HIS A 153 21.89 16.32 9.83
N ASN A 154 23.20 16.38 9.61
CA ASN A 154 24.13 17.26 10.35
C ASN A 154 23.79 18.77 10.28
N ASN A 155 23.12 19.22 9.22
CA ASN A 155 22.93 20.65 8.94
C ASN A 155 21.52 21.19 9.26
N VAL A 156 20.60 20.36 9.76
CA VAL A 156 19.23 20.83 10.05
C VAL A 156 18.69 20.17 11.32
N LYS A 157 18.13 21.00 12.22
CA LYS A 157 17.62 20.52 13.50
C LYS A 157 16.09 20.42 13.47
N LEU A 158 15.58 19.19 13.51
CA LEU A 158 14.23 18.94 14.02
C LEU A 158 14.34 18.89 15.55
N ASN A 159 13.90 19.96 16.24
CA ASN A 159 14.00 20.06 17.70
C ASN A 159 12.74 19.54 18.42
N ASP A 160 11.72 19.13 17.68
CA ASP A 160 10.47 18.58 18.23
C ASP A 160 10.57 17.05 18.31
N ASP A 161 10.64 16.53 19.54
CA ASP A 161 10.69 15.09 19.82
C ASP A 161 9.43 14.36 19.33
N ASN A 162 8.25 14.98 19.42
CA ASN A 162 7.02 14.38 18.90
C ASN A 162 7.06 14.26 17.39
N ALA A 163 7.66 15.22 16.69
CA ALA A 163 7.86 15.13 15.25
C ALA A 163 8.82 14.01 14.84
N ILE A 164 9.90 13.80 15.59
CA ILE A 164 10.81 12.67 15.40
C ILE A 164 10.05 11.36 15.63
N LYS A 165 9.33 11.25 16.76
CA LYS A 165 8.52 10.07 17.09
C LYS A 165 7.47 9.77 16.04
N ALA A 166 6.73 10.77 15.55
CA ALA A 166 5.73 10.61 14.51
C ALA A 166 6.38 10.06 13.23
N SER A 167 7.47 10.67 12.81
CA SER A 167 8.17 10.28 11.58
C SER A 167 8.71 8.85 11.64
N LEU A 168 9.36 8.48 12.75
CA LEU A 168 9.89 7.13 12.95
C LEU A 168 8.77 6.09 13.14
N SER A 169 7.68 6.44 13.83
CA SER A 169 6.51 5.57 13.96
C SER A 169 5.87 5.29 12.60
N VAL A 170 5.74 6.31 11.75
CA VAL A 170 5.28 6.17 10.37
C VAL A 170 6.21 5.25 9.58
N LEU A 171 7.54 5.37 9.72
CA LEU A 171 8.48 4.45 9.07
C LEU A 171 8.26 3.02 9.53
N SER A 172 8.09 2.80 10.84
CA SER A 172 7.84 1.46 11.35
C SER A 172 6.56 0.86 10.79
N ILE A 173 5.47 1.62 10.74
CA ILE A 173 4.21 1.18 10.12
C ILE A 173 4.42 0.91 8.63
N ALA A 174 5.17 1.77 7.94
CA ALA A 174 5.46 1.61 6.53
C ALA A 174 6.24 0.32 6.23
N LEU A 175 7.24 -0.02 7.06
CA LEU A 175 8.01 -1.27 6.94
C LEU A 175 7.14 -2.51 7.20
N THR A 176 6.14 -2.42 8.08
CA THR A 176 5.21 -3.53 8.34
C THR A 176 4.13 -3.66 7.27
N LEU A 177 3.55 -2.56 6.79
CA LEU A 177 2.39 -2.62 5.89
C LEU A 177 2.75 -2.53 4.40
N SER A 178 4.02 -2.33 4.08
CA SER A 178 4.51 -2.25 2.69
C SER A 178 5.51 -3.32 2.38
N CYS A 179 5.60 -3.60 1.09
CA CYS A 179 6.67 -4.41 0.53
C CYS A 179 7.27 -3.68 -0.67
N PHE A 180 8.51 -4.00 -0.98
CA PHE A 180 9.34 -3.24 -1.92
C PHE A 180 9.45 -3.95 -3.28
N GLY A 181 9.79 -3.18 -4.31
CA GLY A 181 9.99 -3.66 -5.66
C GLY A 181 8.70 -3.99 -6.43
N LYS A 182 8.88 -4.68 -7.57
CA LYS A 182 7.80 -5.09 -8.46
C LYS A 182 6.90 -6.10 -7.75
N GLY A 183 5.63 -5.72 -7.61
CA GLY A 183 4.65 -6.57 -6.91
C GLY A 183 4.59 -6.32 -5.40
N GLY A 184 5.25 -5.28 -4.88
CA GLY A 184 5.19 -4.85 -3.48
C GLY A 184 3.78 -4.82 -2.88
N ARG A 185 2.82 -4.23 -3.61
CA ARG A 185 1.41 -4.17 -3.17
C ARG A 185 0.68 -5.52 -3.11
N ARG A 186 1.34 -6.61 -3.52
CA ARG A 186 0.81 -7.97 -3.62
C ARG A 186 1.69 -8.96 -2.85
N GLY A 187 2.37 -8.49 -1.81
CA GLY A 187 3.12 -9.35 -0.88
C GLY A 187 4.50 -9.80 -1.36
N LEU A 188 5.12 -9.14 -2.35
CA LEU A 188 6.51 -9.42 -2.75
C LEU A 188 7.46 -8.37 -2.21
N GLY A 189 8.68 -8.74 -1.83
CA GLY A 189 9.67 -7.80 -1.27
C GLY A 189 9.36 -7.32 0.15
N CYS A 190 8.58 -8.08 0.92
CA CYS A 190 8.23 -7.76 2.30
C CYS A 190 9.41 -7.99 3.25
N LEU A 191 9.56 -7.11 4.23
CA LEU A 191 10.65 -7.14 5.21
C LEU A 191 10.08 -7.37 6.62
N ASP A 192 10.80 -8.14 7.43
CA ASP A 192 10.63 -8.18 8.88
C ASP A 192 11.73 -7.33 9.53
N VAL A 193 11.39 -6.67 10.64
CA VAL A 193 12.38 -6.04 11.53
C VAL A 193 12.82 -7.10 12.53
N ASP A 194 14.05 -7.61 12.40
CA ASP A 194 14.57 -8.68 13.25
C ASP A 194 15.29 -8.13 14.50
N LYS A 195 16.03 -7.03 14.36
CA LYS A 195 16.72 -6.36 15.47
C LYS A 195 16.55 -4.85 15.36
N VAL A 196 16.51 -4.19 16.51
CA VAL A 196 16.48 -2.74 16.63
C VAL A 196 17.39 -2.28 17.77
N ASP A 197 18.12 -1.20 17.55
CA ASP A 197 18.87 -0.48 18.57
C ASP A 197 18.68 1.04 18.41
N GLY A 198 19.11 1.81 19.42
CA GLY A 198 19.06 3.28 19.47
C GLY A 198 17.93 3.87 20.32
N ASP A 199 17.96 5.19 20.48
CA ASP A 199 17.08 5.95 21.39
C ASP A 199 15.59 5.79 21.08
N TYR A 200 15.25 5.56 19.82
CA TYR A 200 13.87 5.39 19.35
C TYR A 200 13.52 3.94 19.00
N SER A 201 14.30 2.98 19.50
CA SER A 201 14.13 1.55 19.21
C SER A 201 12.75 0.98 19.54
N PHE A 202 12.13 1.47 20.63
CA PHE A 202 10.77 1.10 21.05
C PHE A 202 9.72 1.37 19.96
N LEU A 203 9.97 2.33 19.05
CA LEU A 203 9.11 2.62 17.91
C LEU A 203 9.23 1.61 16.77
N PHE A 204 10.07 0.59 16.86
CA PHE A 204 10.17 -0.46 15.84
C PHE A 204 9.94 -1.86 16.41
N ASN A 205 10.02 -2.03 17.74
CA ASN A 205 9.61 -3.25 18.43
C ASN A 205 8.10 -3.47 18.29
N LEU A 206 7.70 -4.28 17.31
CA LEU A 206 6.30 -4.58 17.00
C LEU A 206 5.97 -6.02 17.34
N ASN A 207 5.21 -6.21 18.42
CA ASN A 207 4.41 -7.41 18.55
C ASN A 207 3.14 -7.23 17.70
N HIS A 208 2.85 -8.19 16.82
CA HIS A 208 1.65 -8.19 15.98
C HIS A 208 0.34 -7.95 16.77
N LYS A 209 0.29 -8.39 18.04
CA LYS A 209 -0.86 -8.19 18.94
C LYS A 209 -1.10 -6.72 19.34
N GLU A 210 -0.11 -5.86 19.20
CA GLU A 210 -0.16 -4.46 19.62
C GLU A 210 -0.19 -3.47 18.45
N PHE A 211 -0.31 -3.98 17.22
CA PHE A 211 -0.23 -3.15 16.03
C PHE A 211 -1.31 -2.05 15.99
N ALA A 212 -2.54 -2.36 16.42
CA ALA A 212 -3.61 -1.36 16.55
C ALA A 212 -3.26 -0.21 17.50
N LYS A 213 -2.63 -0.52 18.65
CA LYS A 213 -2.20 0.49 19.63
C LYS A 213 -1.18 1.43 19.02
N LYS A 214 -0.21 0.89 18.27
CA LYS A 214 0.81 1.68 17.59
C LYS A 214 0.25 2.55 16.47
N LEU A 215 -0.69 2.00 15.69
CA LEU A 215 -1.38 2.75 14.66
C LEU A 215 -2.08 3.97 15.27
N ASN A 216 -2.86 3.77 16.34
CA ASN A 216 -3.50 4.86 17.08
C ASN A 216 -2.49 5.85 17.66
N TYR A 217 -1.42 5.37 18.31
CA TYR A 217 -0.35 6.22 18.83
C TYR A 217 0.25 7.12 17.73
N THR A 218 0.47 6.57 16.54
CA THR A 218 0.98 7.33 15.38
C THR A 218 -0.02 8.35 14.87
N ILE A 219 -1.31 8.00 14.82
CA ILE A 219 -2.39 8.92 14.45
C ILE A 219 -2.43 10.12 15.40
N GLU A 220 -2.40 9.87 16.72
CA GLU A 220 -2.44 10.94 17.72
C GLU A 220 -1.20 11.85 17.63
N LEU A 221 0.01 11.29 17.49
CA LEU A 221 1.21 12.09 17.27
C LEU A 221 1.10 12.99 16.03
N VAL A 222 0.53 12.47 14.93
CA VAL A 222 0.35 13.26 13.71
C VAL A 222 -0.73 14.33 13.88
N LYS A 223 -1.84 14.03 14.56
CA LYS A 223 -2.88 15.01 14.88
C LYS A 223 -2.32 16.17 15.73
N ASP A 224 -1.49 15.85 16.71
CA ASP A 224 -0.79 16.82 17.57
C ASP A 224 0.18 17.71 16.80
N ILE A 225 0.72 17.26 15.66
CA ILE A 225 1.61 18.06 14.80
C ILE A 225 0.83 18.93 13.84
N VAL A 226 -0.31 18.42 13.37
CA VAL A 226 -1.23 19.16 12.50
C VAL A 226 -1.79 20.37 13.27
N LYS A 227 -2.18 20.22 14.56
CA LYS A 227 -2.71 21.30 15.44
C LYS A 227 -3.80 22.14 14.80
N GLU A 228 -4.78 21.51 14.19
CA GLU A 228 -5.88 22.21 13.52
C GLU A 228 -7.19 21.93 14.25
N MET A 229 -7.97 22.99 14.51
CA MET A 229 -9.33 22.83 15.02
C MET A 229 -10.21 22.27 13.90
N SER A 230 -11.08 21.31 14.24
CA SER A 230 -12.09 20.78 13.32
C SER A 230 -12.89 21.94 12.71
N LYS A 231 -12.83 22.09 11.39
CA LYS A 231 -13.67 23.03 10.65
C LYS A 231 -14.75 22.23 9.95
N SER A 232 -15.99 22.38 10.41
CA SER A 232 -17.20 21.76 9.84
C SER A 232 -17.19 20.22 9.78
N GLY A 233 -18.40 19.64 9.86
CA GLY A 233 -18.55 18.19 9.76
C GLY A 233 -18.22 17.69 8.35
N LEU A 234 -17.49 16.59 8.26
CA LEU A 234 -17.29 15.84 7.01
C LEU A 234 -18.65 15.45 6.41
N GLU A 235 -18.79 15.65 5.10
CA GLU A 235 -19.95 15.11 4.38
C GLU A 235 -19.97 13.58 4.47
N SER A 236 -21.18 13.06 4.56
CA SER A 236 -21.42 11.75 5.16
C SER A 236 -21.02 10.55 4.28
N CYS A 237 -20.64 10.82 3.02
CA CYS A 237 -20.20 9.84 2.02
C CYS A 237 -19.08 10.39 1.11
N GLU A 238 -18.44 11.49 1.51
CA GLU A 238 -17.32 12.03 0.76
C GLU A 238 -16.10 11.09 0.88
N LEU A 239 -15.34 10.95 -0.22
CA LEU A 239 -14.03 10.31 -0.24
C LEU A 239 -12.91 11.35 -0.28
N PRO A 240 -11.80 11.10 0.41
CA PRO A 240 -10.63 11.97 0.36
C PRO A 240 -10.03 11.96 -1.07
N PRO A 241 -9.41 13.07 -1.51
CA PRO A 241 -8.83 13.18 -2.85
C PRO A 241 -7.55 12.35 -3.06
N MET A 242 -7.08 11.67 -2.03
CA MET A 242 -5.90 10.79 -2.06
C MET A 242 -6.01 9.73 -0.95
N PRO A 243 -5.23 8.64 -0.99
CA PRO A 243 -5.22 7.67 0.10
C PRO A 243 -4.86 8.32 1.44
N VAL A 244 -5.67 8.06 2.47
CA VAL A 244 -5.44 8.59 3.82
C VAL A 244 -5.66 7.51 4.88
N VAL A 245 -5.05 7.67 6.05
CA VAL A 245 -5.36 6.87 7.25
C VAL A 245 -6.45 7.61 8.03
N SER A 246 -7.70 7.16 7.92
CA SER A 246 -8.83 7.76 8.62
C SER A 246 -9.90 6.72 8.98
N ASN A 247 -10.55 6.94 10.13
CA ASN A 247 -11.60 6.07 10.66
C ASN A 247 -13.02 6.50 10.25
N VAL A 248 -13.14 7.37 9.24
CA VAL A 248 -14.44 7.78 8.70
C VAL A 248 -15.16 6.56 8.11
N GLU A 249 -16.37 6.30 8.61
CA GLU A 249 -17.20 5.15 8.22
C GLU A 249 -18.07 5.46 6.99
N LEU A 250 -18.05 4.55 6.03
CA LEU A 250 -18.74 4.65 4.74
C LEU A 250 -19.82 3.58 4.54
N THR A 251 -20.11 2.77 5.57
CA THR A 251 -21.06 1.63 5.51
C THR A 251 -22.45 2.03 4.98
N LYS A 252 -22.92 3.23 5.34
CA LYS A 252 -24.22 3.76 4.89
C LYS A 252 -24.24 4.20 3.41
N CYS A 253 -23.06 4.39 2.83
CA CYS A 253 -22.87 4.84 1.45
C CYS A 253 -22.80 3.66 0.46
N VAL A 254 -22.68 2.44 0.98
CA VAL A 254 -22.68 1.20 0.18
C VAL A 254 -24.09 0.91 -0.31
N ASP A 255 -24.23 0.66 -1.60
CA ASP A 255 -25.49 0.28 -2.21
C ASP A 255 -26.05 -1.03 -1.64
N VAL A 256 -27.35 -1.02 -1.31
CA VAL A 256 -28.03 -2.20 -0.76
C VAL A 256 -27.89 -3.42 -1.67
N LYS A 257 -27.80 -3.22 -2.99
CA LYS A 257 -27.66 -4.27 -3.99
C LYS A 257 -26.35 -5.04 -3.92
N VAL A 258 -25.28 -4.41 -3.43
CA VAL A 258 -23.95 -5.04 -3.32
C VAL A 258 -23.62 -5.46 -1.90
N LYS A 259 -24.49 -5.15 -0.92
CA LYS A 259 -24.31 -5.59 0.47
C LYS A 259 -24.36 -7.11 0.54
N ASN A 260 -23.37 -7.68 1.22
CA ASN A 260 -23.20 -9.12 1.32
C ASN A 260 -22.67 -9.48 2.73
N ARG A 261 -22.43 -10.77 2.98
CA ARG A 261 -22.36 -11.35 4.33
C ARG A 261 -21.05 -11.08 5.08
N TYR A 262 -19.91 -10.86 4.40
CA TYR A 262 -18.61 -10.85 5.07
C TYR A 262 -18.13 -9.48 5.56
N VAL A 263 -18.64 -8.38 4.99
CA VAL A 263 -18.23 -7.02 5.35
C VAL A 263 -19.38 -6.34 6.10
N ASP A 264 -19.19 -6.20 7.41
CA ASP A 264 -20.11 -5.52 8.33
C ASP A 264 -20.00 -3.99 8.23
N ARG A 265 -18.76 -3.48 8.20
CA ARG A 265 -18.45 -2.06 8.20
C ARG A 265 -17.33 -1.75 7.22
N LEU A 266 -17.48 -0.64 6.52
CA LEU A 266 -16.52 -0.12 5.56
C LEU A 266 -16.02 1.24 6.04
N PHE A 267 -14.71 1.46 6.01
CA PHE A 267 -14.10 2.75 6.39
C PHE A 267 -13.14 3.23 5.30
N VAL A 268 -12.81 4.51 5.35
CA VAL A 268 -11.81 5.13 4.44
C VAL A 268 -10.47 4.38 4.47
N PHE A 269 -10.01 3.98 5.66
CA PHE A 269 -8.89 3.06 5.82
C PHE A 269 -9.27 1.89 6.72
N GLN A 270 -8.91 0.68 6.32
CA GLN A 270 -9.06 -0.51 7.16
C GLN A 270 -7.83 -1.41 7.07
N LEU A 271 -7.54 -2.06 8.18
CA LEU A 271 -6.44 -3.00 8.31
C LEU A 271 -6.96 -4.34 8.79
N PHE A 272 -6.61 -5.39 8.07
CA PHE A 272 -6.87 -6.78 8.44
C PHE A 272 -5.57 -7.51 8.70
N GLU A 273 -5.57 -8.36 9.71
CA GLU A 273 -4.51 -9.31 9.98
C GLU A 273 -5.00 -10.71 9.61
N VAL A 274 -4.15 -11.42 8.88
CA VAL A 274 -4.46 -12.71 8.25
C VAL A 274 -3.44 -13.73 8.74
N TYR A 275 -3.92 -14.89 9.17
CA TYR A 275 -3.12 -15.96 9.75
C TYR A 275 -3.33 -17.27 9.00
N GLY A 276 -2.23 -17.96 8.73
CA GLY A 276 -2.28 -19.27 8.10
C GLY A 276 -0.90 -19.86 7.90
N ARG A 277 -0.79 -20.83 7.00
CA ARG A 277 0.50 -21.37 6.55
C ARG A 277 0.64 -21.10 5.07
N ASP A 278 1.87 -20.76 4.65
CA ASP A 278 2.21 -20.51 3.25
C ASP A 278 1.27 -19.48 2.62
N LEU A 279 1.12 -18.32 3.28
CA LEU A 279 0.17 -17.29 2.87
C LEU A 279 0.57 -16.63 1.55
N LEU A 280 1.87 -16.51 1.26
CA LEU A 280 2.34 -15.79 0.07
C LEU A 280 1.65 -16.25 -1.24
N PRO A 281 1.77 -17.51 -1.69
CA PRO A 281 1.16 -17.91 -2.96
C PRO A 281 -0.37 -17.80 -2.93
N LYS A 282 -1.00 -18.05 -1.78
CA LYS A 282 -2.46 -17.98 -1.61
C LYS A 282 -2.98 -16.55 -1.76
N LEU A 283 -2.36 -15.60 -1.06
CA LEU A 283 -2.81 -14.21 -1.03
C LEU A 283 -2.33 -13.44 -2.28
N HIS A 284 -1.12 -13.72 -2.78
CA HIS A 284 -0.62 -13.10 -4.01
C HIS A 284 -1.50 -13.41 -5.22
N ASN A 285 -1.98 -14.65 -5.33
CA ASN A 285 -2.76 -15.12 -6.47
C ASN A 285 -4.22 -14.62 -6.46
N PHE A 286 -4.74 -14.08 -5.34
CA PHE A 286 -6.06 -13.42 -5.29
C PHE A 286 -6.20 -12.30 -6.34
N PHE A 287 -5.12 -11.57 -6.59
CA PHE A 287 -5.11 -10.44 -7.54
C PHE A 287 -5.07 -10.89 -9.01
N LEU A 288 -5.15 -12.19 -9.28
CA LEU A 288 -5.26 -12.76 -10.62
C LEU A 288 -6.63 -13.44 -10.77
N ARG A 289 -7.48 -12.88 -11.65
CA ARG A 289 -8.87 -13.32 -11.82
C ARG A 289 -9.03 -14.84 -12.01
N PRO A 290 -8.30 -15.53 -12.91
CA PRO A 290 -8.40 -16.98 -13.02
C PRO A 290 -8.21 -17.75 -11.70
N GLU A 291 -7.23 -17.38 -10.90
CA GLU A 291 -6.95 -18.06 -9.62
C GLU A 291 -8.00 -17.72 -8.57
N ARG A 292 -8.42 -16.45 -8.49
CA ARG A 292 -9.51 -16.03 -7.62
C ARG A 292 -10.81 -16.77 -7.94
N ALA A 293 -11.21 -16.80 -9.21
CA ALA A 293 -12.41 -17.49 -9.67
C ALA A 293 -12.34 -19.00 -9.44
N LYS A 294 -11.16 -19.62 -9.58
CA LYS A 294 -10.95 -21.04 -9.26
C LYS A 294 -11.28 -21.33 -7.78
N ILE A 295 -10.84 -20.48 -6.86
CA ILE A 295 -11.07 -20.69 -5.42
C ILE A 295 -12.51 -20.34 -5.02
N LEU A 296 -13.07 -19.24 -5.53
CA LEU A 296 -14.43 -18.80 -5.18
C LEU A 296 -15.51 -19.68 -5.81
N MET A 297 -15.32 -20.06 -7.09
CA MET A 297 -16.36 -20.66 -7.93
C MET A 297 -16.03 -22.09 -8.38
N GLY A 298 -14.86 -22.63 -8.03
CA GLY A 298 -14.39 -23.94 -8.50
C GLY A 298 -13.94 -23.98 -9.97
N ASN A 299 -14.05 -22.86 -10.71
CA ASN A 299 -13.75 -22.80 -12.14
C ASN A 299 -12.99 -21.52 -12.52
N PRO A 300 -11.76 -21.61 -13.07
CA PRO A 300 -10.95 -20.44 -13.43
C PRO A 300 -11.53 -19.58 -14.56
N LYS A 301 -12.49 -20.11 -15.34
CA LYS A 301 -13.21 -19.40 -16.41
C LYS A 301 -14.50 -18.74 -15.93
N ALA A 302 -14.98 -19.05 -14.73
CA ALA A 302 -16.15 -18.42 -14.16
C ALA A 302 -15.92 -16.91 -13.96
N LYS A 303 -17.01 -16.15 -13.97
CA LYS A 303 -16.99 -14.72 -13.66
C LYS A 303 -17.30 -14.54 -12.18
N ASP A 304 -16.32 -14.05 -11.44
CA ASP A 304 -16.52 -13.55 -10.08
C ASP A 304 -17.35 -12.24 -10.08
N GLU A 305 -17.78 -11.79 -8.91
CA GLU A 305 -18.65 -10.61 -8.74
C GLU A 305 -17.97 -9.35 -9.29
N LEU A 306 -16.69 -9.15 -8.96
CA LEU A 306 -15.86 -8.06 -9.52
C LEU A 306 -15.82 -8.07 -11.05
N ARG A 307 -15.89 -9.23 -11.69
CA ARG A 307 -15.96 -9.35 -13.14
C ARG A 307 -17.37 -9.13 -13.68
N ASN A 308 -18.40 -9.63 -13.00
CA ASN A 308 -19.79 -9.43 -13.44
C ASN A 308 -20.19 -7.96 -13.40
N GLU A 309 -19.78 -7.26 -12.35
CA GLU A 309 -20.07 -5.83 -12.14
C GLU A 309 -19.07 -4.90 -12.83
N PHE A 310 -18.06 -5.43 -13.51
CA PHE A 310 -16.96 -4.65 -14.12
C PHE A 310 -16.24 -3.72 -13.11
N MET A 311 -16.13 -4.17 -11.86
CA MET A 311 -15.52 -3.43 -10.75
C MET A 311 -14.06 -3.83 -10.47
N ALA A 312 -13.52 -4.84 -11.15
CA ALA A 312 -12.16 -5.35 -10.93
C ALA A 312 -11.02 -4.30 -11.11
N TRP A 313 -11.31 -3.12 -11.68
CA TRP A 313 -10.37 -2.01 -11.76
C TRP A 313 -9.89 -1.53 -10.38
N ILE A 314 -10.69 -1.72 -9.33
CA ILE A 314 -10.35 -1.35 -7.95
C ILE A 314 -9.10 -2.08 -7.42
N LEU A 315 -8.82 -3.28 -7.95
CA LEU A 315 -7.62 -4.07 -7.64
C LEU A 315 -6.34 -3.55 -8.35
N GLY A 316 -6.44 -2.37 -8.95
CA GLY A 316 -5.40 -1.64 -9.66
C GLY A 316 -5.59 -1.69 -11.17
N LEU A 317 -5.47 -0.53 -11.80
CA LEU A 317 -5.52 -0.40 -13.25
C LEU A 317 -4.23 -1.00 -13.85
N PRO A 318 -4.33 -2.07 -14.66
CA PRO A 318 -3.17 -2.61 -15.35
C PRO A 318 -2.68 -1.61 -16.40
N ARG A 319 -1.43 -1.78 -16.85
CA ARG A 319 -1.04 -1.23 -18.15
C ARG A 319 -1.92 -1.90 -19.19
N GLU A 320 -2.42 -1.15 -20.16
CA GLU A 320 -3.18 -1.72 -21.26
C GLU A 320 -2.38 -2.88 -21.89
N GLN A 321 -2.99 -4.07 -21.98
CA GLN A 321 -2.36 -5.24 -22.55
C GLN A 321 -3.17 -5.76 -23.73
N LYS A 322 -2.60 -5.63 -24.93
CA LYS A 322 -3.06 -6.29 -26.16
C LYS A 322 -4.56 -6.10 -26.44
N GLY A 323 -5.10 -4.90 -26.17
CA GLY A 323 -6.50 -4.56 -26.47
C GLY A 323 -7.56 -5.24 -25.57
N THR A 324 -7.19 -5.79 -24.42
CA THR A 324 -8.13 -6.43 -23.47
C THR A 324 -7.98 -5.84 -22.06
N GLY A 325 -9.03 -5.96 -21.24
CA GLY A 325 -9.05 -5.42 -19.87
C GLY A 325 -9.60 -4.00 -19.80
N TYR A 326 -9.16 -3.20 -18.83
CA TYR A 326 -9.59 -1.81 -18.69
C TYR A 326 -8.62 -0.88 -19.42
N ARG A 327 -9.17 0.02 -20.23
CA ARG A 327 -8.47 1.11 -20.91
C ARG A 327 -8.91 2.44 -20.30
N LEU A 328 -7.95 3.33 -20.07
CA LEU A 328 -8.22 4.70 -19.63
C LEU A 328 -8.80 5.50 -20.80
N MET A 329 -9.86 6.28 -20.57
CA MET A 329 -10.38 7.18 -21.61
C MET A 329 -9.50 8.43 -21.78
N SER A 330 -8.72 8.77 -20.75
CA SER A 330 -7.77 9.89 -20.77
C SER A 330 -6.34 9.43 -21.11
N ASN A 331 -5.66 10.27 -21.89
CA ASN A 331 -4.22 10.13 -22.19
C ASN A 331 -3.32 10.72 -21.09
N ASN A 332 -3.87 11.50 -20.16
CA ASN A 332 -3.10 12.19 -19.10
C ASN A 332 -2.84 11.27 -17.90
N ILE A 333 -3.68 10.25 -17.73
CA ILE A 333 -3.53 9.26 -16.66
C ILE A 333 -2.92 8.01 -17.28
N VAL A 334 -1.84 7.52 -16.69
CA VAL A 334 -1.17 6.31 -17.19
C VAL A 334 -1.47 5.11 -16.29
N ARG A 335 -1.69 5.34 -14.99
CA ARG A 335 -1.84 4.26 -14.00
C ARG A 335 -2.44 4.75 -12.69
N ARG A 336 -3.28 3.92 -12.09
CA ARG A 336 -3.64 3.99 -10.66
C ARG A 336 -3.42 2.62 -10.03
N ALA A 337 -2.65 2.57 -8.95
CA ALA A 337 -2.28 1.31 -8.31
C ALA A 337 -3.39 0.78 -7.38
N SER A 338 -3.36 -0.50 -6.98
CA SER A 338 -4.41 -1.12 -6.13
C SER A 338 -4.72 -0.32 -4.86
N SER A 339 -5.99 -0.26 -4.45
CA SER A 339 -6.43 0.25 -3.14
C SER A 339 -5.99 -0.67 -1.98
N MET A 340 -5.73 -1.93 -2.30
CA MET A 340 -5.26 -2.95 -1.37
C MET A 340 -3.73 -3.05 -1.41
N LEU A 341 -3.12 -2.98 -0.23
CA LEU A 341 -1.72 -3.30 0.03
C LEU A 341 -1.66 -4.59 0.85
N LEU A 342 -1.02 -5.61 0.30
CA LEU A 342 -0.75 -6.86 0.98
C LEU A 342 0.71 -6.90 1.43
N SER A 343 0.95 -7.16 2.71
CA SER A 343 2.26 -7.54 3.26
C SER A 343 2.24 -8.92 3.89
N ILE A 344 3.39 -9.61 3.83
CA ILE A 344 3.58 -10.98 4.32
C ILE A 344 4.77 -10.97 5.29
N HIS A 345 4.60 -11.59 6.44
CA HIS A 345 5.55 -11.61 7.55
C HIS A 345 5.79 -13.03 8.06
N GLY A 346 6.86 -13.17 8.84
CA GLY A 346 7.23 -14.41 9.48
C GLY A 346 8.00 -15.35 8.54
N ILE A 347 8.93 -16.11 9.13
CA ILE A 347 9.80 -17.05 8.40
C ILE A 347 8.97 -18.04 7.57
N ASN A 348 7.81 -18.45 8.08
CA ASN A 348 6.92 -19.41 7.43
C ASN A 348 5.81 -18.77 6.57
N ASN A 349 5.86 -17.44 6.35
CA ASN A 349 4.79 -16.67 5.72
C ASN A 349 3.43 -16.96 6.39
N ASP A 350 3.37 -16.87 7.70
CA ASP A 350 2.24 -17.29 8.53
C ASP A 350 1.37 -16.14 9.05
N VAL A 351 1.89 -14.91 8.95
CA VAL A 351 1.16 -13.67 9.22
C VAL A 351 1.17 -12.79 7.97
N ALA A 352 0.05 -12.13 7.70
CA ALA A 352 -0.05 -11.15 6.63
C ALA A 352 -0.95 -9.99 7.06
N TYR A 353 -0.72 -8.82 6.47
CA TYR A 353 -1.60 -7.67 6.61
C TYR A 353 -2.20 -7.27 5.28
N LEU A 354 -3.49 -6.95 5.30
CA LEU A 354 -4.17 -6.30 4.20
C LEU A 354 -4.59 -4.89 4.66
N ALA A 355 -3.93 -3.88 4.13
CA ALA A 355 -4.29 -2.48 4.28
C ALA A 355 -5.13 -2.04 3.07
N LEU A 356 -6.35 -1.56 3.32
CA LEU A 356 -7.30 -1.09 2.31
C LEU A 356 -7.48 0.43 2.44
N PHE A 357 -7.32 1.16 1.32
CA PHE A 357 -7.52 2.60 1.22
C PHE A 357 -8.62 2.96 0.22
N LEU A 358 -9.60 3.74 0.65
CA LEU A 358 -10.62 4.34 -0.21
C LEU A 358 -10.28 5.83 -0.41
N SER A 359 -10.26 6.24 -1.67
CA SER A 359 -9.94 7.60 -2.09
C SER A 359 -10.51 7.87 -3.46
N ALA A 360 -10.72 9.15 -3.79
CA ALA A 360 -11.28 9.63 -5.05
C ALA A 360 -10.21 9.94 -6.12
N ASP A 361 -8.96 9.52 -5.94
CA ASP A 361 -7.86 9.68 -6.91
C ASP A 361 -7.96 8.74 -8.13
N TRP A 362 -9.18 8.35 -8.51
CA TRP A 362 -9.44 7.46 -9.65
C TRP A 362 -9.79 8.24 -10.91
N PRO A 363 -9.51 7.67 -12.09
CA PRO A 363 -10.02 8.21 -13.34
C PRO A 363 -11.55 8.30 -13.32
N SER A 364 -12.11 9.37 -13.89
CA SER A 364 -13.56 9.56 -14.00
C SER A 364 -14.21 8.65 -15.07
N GLY A 365 -13.42 8.09 -15.99
CA GLY A 365 -13.92 7.24 -17.07
C GLY A 365 -12.94 6.16 -17.53
N LEU A 366 -13.45 4.95 -17.74
CA LEU A 366 -12.75 3.78 -18.27
C LEU A 366 -13.54 3.16 -19.42
N THR A 367 -12.88 2.34 -20.23
CA THR A 367 -13.54 1.40 -21.14
C THR A 367 -13.06 0.00 -20.83
N TRP A 368 -13.99 -0.92 -20.57
CA TRP A 368 -13.68 -2.34 -20.47
C TRP A 368 -13.72 -2.99 -21.86
N HIS A 369 -12.72 -3.80 -22.18
CA HIS A 369 -12.57 -4.58 -23.41
C HIS A 369 -12.44 -6.08 -23.12
N GLY A 370 -13.20 -6.90 -23.85
CA GLY A 370 -13.17 -8.36 -23.82
C GLY A 370 -13.84 -8.94 -25.06
N ALA A 371 -14.92 -9.71 -24.90
CA ALA A 371 -15.76 -10.15 -26.05
C ALA A 371 -16.59 -9.00 -26.68
N GLY A 372 -16.49 -7.80 -26.11
CA GLY A 372 -17.08 -6.55 -26.59
C GLY A 372 -16.41 -5.39 -25.85
N SER A 373 -16.98 -4.19 -25.97
CA SER A 373 -16.54 -3.00 -25.23
C SER A 373 -17.67 -2.41 -24.41
N LYS A 374 -17.37 -1.96 -23.18
CA LYS A 374 -18.34 -1.26 -22.33
C LYS A 374 -17.68 0.00 -21.74
N PRO A 375 -18.20 1.21 -22.02
CA PRO A 375 -17.77 2.41 -21.31
C PRO A 375 -18.24 2.35 -19.85
N ILE A 376 -17.42 2.87 -18.94
CA ILE A 376 -17.65 2.91 -17.50
C ILE A 376 -17.33 4.32 -17.03
N THR A 377 -18.35 5.04 -16.55
CA THR A 377 -18.17 6.28 -15.79
C THR A 377 -18.00 5.91 -14.32
N ILE A 378 -17.08 6.56 -13.62
CA ILE A 378 -16.79 6.29 -12.21
C ILE A 378 -17.08 7.54 -11.41
N ASN A 379 -17.86 7.40 -10.36
CA ASN A 379 -18.04 8.38 -9.29
C ASN A 379 -17.59 7.80 -7.92
N GLU A 380 -17.68 8.61 -6.86
CA GLU A 380 -17.27 8.19 -5.50
C GLU A 380 -18.06 6.99 -4.98
N ARG A 381 -19.35 6.91 -5.29
CA ARG A 381 -20.20 5.77 -4.91
C ARG A 381 -19.76 4.48 -5.58
N ASP A 382 -19.36 4.54 -6.86
CA ASP A 382 -18.81 3.39 -7.57
C ASP A 382 -17.51 2.89 -6.93
N ILE A 383 -16.64 3.79 -6.45
CA ILE A 383 -15.42 3.43 -5.71
C ILE A 383 -15.76 2.75 -4.38
N ILE A 384 -16.71 3.30 -3.62
CA ILE A 384 -17.18 2.72 -2.36
C ILE A 384 -17.71 1.30 -2.59
N ASN A 385 -18.61 1.13 -3.57
CA ASN A 385 -19.19 -0.18 -3.92
C ASN A 385 -18.15 -1.16 -4.42
N ALA A 386 -17.27 -0.76 -5.35
CA ALA A 386 -16.22 -1.63 -5.87
C ALA A 386 -15.25 -2.07 -4.77
N SER A 387 -14.92 -1.18 -3.83
CA SER A 387 -14.08 -1.49 -2.68
C SER A 387 -14.76 -2.45 -1.71
N TYR A 388 -16.06 -2.27 -1.47
CA TYR A 388 -16.87 -3.18 -0.66
C TYR A 388 -16.89 -4.59 -1.28
N VAL A 389 -17.21 -4.70 -2.57
CA VAL A 389 -17.23 -5.99 -3.30
C VAL A 389 -15.85 -6.64 -3.29
N ALA A 390 -14.78 -5.88 -3.54
CA ALA A 390 -13.41 -6.42 -3.52
C ALA A 390 -12.99 -6.94 -2.15
N LEU A 391 -13.35 -6.24 -1.07
CA LEU A 391 -13.10 -6.69 0.29
C LEU A 391 -13.94 -7.94 0.61
N ASN A 392 -15.22 -7.95 0.25
CA ASN A 392 -16.10 -9.10 0.46
C ASN A 392 -15.57 -10.36 -0.25
N GLU A 393 -15.22 -10.25 -1.55
CA GLU A 393 -14.60 -11.36 -2.29
C GLU A 393 -13.29 -11.82 -1.65
N PHE A 394 -12.46 -10.89 -1.15
CA PHE A 394 -11.22 -11.24 -0.48
C PHE A 394 -11.49 -12.06 0.80
N LEU A 395 -12.41 -11.62 1.65
CA LEU A 395 -12.74 -12.31 2.90
C LEU A 395 -13.40 -13.66 2.64
N GLU A 396 -14.28 -13.77 1.63
CA GLU A 396 -14.80 -15.07 1.18
C GLU A 396 -13.67 -15.98 0.69
N TYR A 397 -12.76 -15.45 -0.14
CA TYR A 397 -11.60 -16.18 -0.67
C TYR A 397 -10.72 -16.75 0.46
N LEU A 398 -10.50 -15.98 1.54
CA LEU A 398 -9.82 -16.47 2.75
C LEU A 398 -10.61 -17.61 3.40
N GLY A 399 -11.92 -17.44 3.56
CA GLY A 399 -12.82 -18.46 4.13
C GLY A 399 -12.79 -19.79 3.37
N ARG A 400 -12.85 -19.75 2.03
CA ARG A 400 -12.76 -20.94 1.16
C ARG A 400 -11.43 -21.69 1.32
N GLN A 401 -10.37 -20.97 1.69
CA GLN A 401 -9.05 -21.56 1.96
C GLN A 401 -8.78 -21.87 3.43
N ARG A 402 -9.80 -21.72 4.31
CA ARG A 402 -9.69 -21.92 5.76
C ARG A 402 -8.58 -21.06 6.39
N ILE A 403 -8.33 -19.89 5.82
CA ILE A 403 -7.39 -18.90 6.34
C ILE A 403 -8.12 -18.04 7.38
N ARG A 404 -7.50 -17.86 8.55
CA ARG A 404 -8.09 -17.05 9.62
C ARG A 404 -7.76 -15.58 9.38
N TRP A 405 -8.67 -14.70 9.75
CA TRP A 405 -8.44 -13.26 9.66
C TRP A 405 -9.21 -12.53 10.74
N LYS A 406 -8.79 -11.30 11.04
CA LYS A 406 -9.52 -10.36 11.88
C LYS A 406 -9.28 -8.93 11.39
N ARG A 407 -10.26 -8.05 11.56
CA ARG A 407 -10.05 -6.60 11.42
C ARG A 407 -9.25 -6.12 12.64
N VAL A 408 -8.16 -5.40 12.39
CA VAL A 408 -7.29 -4.82 13.43
C VAL A 408 -7.61 -3.35 13.65
N TRP A 409 -8.02 -2.65 12.57
CA TRP A 409 -8.35 -1.24 12.63
C TRP A 409 -9.30 -0.82 11.50
N PRO A 410 -10.27 0.08 11.75
CA PRO A 410 -10.77 0.48 13.07
C PRO A 410 -11.39 -0.72 13.79
N GLN A 411 -11.45 -0.69 15.12
CA GLN A 411 -12.04 -1.78 15.91
C GLN A 411 -13.56 -1.81 15.76
#